data_AF-A0A914RHU5-F1
#
_entry.id   AF-A0A914RHU5-F1
#
_cell.length_a   1.000
_cell.length_b   1.000
_cell.length_c   1.000
_cell.angle_alpha   90.00
_cell.angle_beta   90.00
_cell.angle_gamma   90.00
#
_symmetry.space_group_name_H-M   'P 1'
#
loop_
_entity.id
_entity.type
_entity.pdbx_description
1 polymer ?
#
loop_
_entity_poly.entity_id
_entity_poly.type
_entity_poly.pdbx_seq_one_letter_code
_entity_poly.pdbx_strand_id
1 'polypeptide(L)' 'MRRVYSDKHMVKKAAKFHMFINFALRIKNLQFGGRPLECWVPAQFTSSWEAYTEMYCWAQNTYWVPIEQVLSS' A
#
# COMPACT_ATOMS: atom_id res chain seq x y z
N MET A 1 -5.50 -29.58 -35.83
CA MET A 1 -4.64 -29.36 -34.66
C MET A 1 -4.90 -27.99 -33.98
N ARG A 2 -6.16 -27.62 -33.64
CA ARG A 2 -6.49 -26.31 -33.01
C ARG A 2 -6.84 -26.36 -31.50
N ARG A 3 -7.00 -27.56 -30.90
CA ARG A 3 -7.30 -27.70 -29.46
C ARG A 3 -6.12 -27.30 -28.56
N VAL A 4 -4.90 -27.76 -28.85
CA VAL A 4 -3.71 -27.47 -28.02
C VAL A 4 -3.31 -25.99 -28.00
N TYR A 5 -3.55 -25.23 -29.08
CA TYR A 5 -3.30 -23.79 -29.13
C TYR A 5 -4.33 -22.98 -28.30
N SER A 6 -5.60 -23.41 -28.30
CA SER A 6 -6.67 -22.81 -27.49
C SER A 6 -6.48 -23.12 -25.99
N ASP A 7 -6.15 -24.36 -25.62
CA ASP A 7 -5.87 -24.76 -24.23
C ASP A 7 -4.63 -24.05 -23.66
N LYS A 8 -3.52 -24.00 -24.41
CA LYS A 8 -2.33 -23.22 -23.99
C LYS A 8 -2.65 -21.74 -23.81
N HIS A 9 -3.53 -21.17 -24.64
CA HIS A 9 -3.91 -19.77 -24.56
C HIS A 9 -4.83 -19.49 -23.36
N MET A 10 -5.76 -20.40 -23.03
CA MET A 10 -6.59 -20.31 -21.82
C MET A 10 -5.76 -20.54 -20.55
N VAL A 11 -4.82 -21.49 -20.55
CA VAL A 11 -3.88 -21.73 -19.45
C VAL A 11 -2.93 -20.54 -19.25
N LYS A 12 -2.45 -19.89 -20.33
CA LYS A 12 -1.63 -18.66 -20.23
C LYS A 12 -2.44 -17.47 -19.71
N LYS A 13 -3.73 -17.34 -20.07
CA LYS A 13 -4.63 -16.32 -19.52
C LYS A 13 -4.89 -16.54 -18.03
N ALA A 14 -5.18 -17.77 -17.63
CA ALA A 14 -5.38 -18.14 -16.23
C ALA A 14 -4.08 -17.98 -15.41
N ALA A 15 -2.92 -18.38 -15.95
CA ALA A 15 -1.63 -18.22 -15.30
C ALA A 15 -1.26 -16.74 -15.08
N LYS A 16 -1.56 -15.86 -16.04
CA LYS A 16 -1.39 -14.41 -15.85
C LYS A 16 -2.26 -13.88 -14.73
N PHE A 17 -3.53 -14.28 -14.67
CA PHE A 17 -4.45 -13.87 -13.61
C PHE A 17 -3.96 -14.32 -12.22
N HIS A 18 -3.49 -15.57 -12.11
CA HIS A 18 -2.92 -16.09 -10.88
C HIS A 18 -1.63 -15.37 -10.46
N MET A 19 -0.79 -14.94 -11.42
CA MET A 19 0.43 -14.19 -11.10
C MET A 19 0.11 -12.87 -10.37
N PHE A 20 -0.87 -12.12 -10.85
CA PHE A 20 -1.30 -10.87 -10.21
C PHE A 20 -1.96 -11.10 -8.85
N ILE A 21 -2.77 -12.15 -8.71
CA ILE A 21 -3.40 -12.50 -7.44
C ILE A 21 -2.37 -12.84 -6.37
N ASN A 22 -1.37 -13.67 -6.71
CA ASN A 22 -0.32 -14.04 -5.77
C ASN A 22 0.54 -12.83 -5.39
N PHE A 23 0.85 -11.96 -6.35
CA PHE A 23 1.57 -10.72 -6.07
C PHE A 23 0.78 -9.79 -5.13
N ALA A 24 -0.51 -9.57 -5.40
CA ALA A 24 -1.36 -8.77 -4.52
C ALA A 24 -1.45 -9.35 -3.10
N LEU A 25 -1.60 -10.67 -2.97
CA LEU A 25 -1.62 -11.36 -1.68
C LEU A 25 -0.30 -11.17 -0.91
N ARG A 26 0.85 -11.21 -1.59
CA ARG A 26 2.16 -10.95 -0.97
C ARG A 26 2.26 -9.51 -0.43
N ILE A 27 1.84 -8.52 -1.22
CA ILE A 27 1.92 -7.09 -0.84
C ILE A 27 1.02 -6.75 0.35
N LYS A 28 -0.14 -7.40 0.46
CA LYS A 28 -1.05 -7.22 1.60
C LYS A 28 -0.41 -7.72 2.90
N ASN A 29 0.13 -8.94 2.89
CA ASN A 29 0.74 -9.54 4.08
C ASN A 29 1.95 -8.74 4.62
N LEU A 30 2.65 -7.99 3.76
CA LEU A 30 3.77 -7.15 4.19
C LEU A 30 3.32 -5.90 4.95
N GLN A 31 2.15 -5.35 4.64
CA GLN A 31 1.65 -4.09 5.23
C GLN A 31 0.88 -4.30 6.53
N PHE A 32 0.42 -5.52 6.83
CA PHE A 32 -0.29 -5.85 8.08
C PHE A 32 0.64 -6.21 9.25
N GLY A 33 1.96 -6.17 9.05
CA GLY A 33 2.96 -6.59 10.04
C GLY A 33 3.60 -5.46 10.87
N GLY A 34 3.23 -4.19 10.67
CA GLY A 34 3.89 -3.06 11.35
C GLY A 34 3.10 -1.75 11.29
N ARG A 35 3.69 -0.68 11.83
CA ARG A 35 3.17 0.69 11.72
C ARG A 35 3.46 1.21 10.30
N PRO A 36 2.42 1.47 9.48
CA PRO A 36 2.55 1.62 8.03
C PRO A 36 3.24 2.92 7.60
N LEU A 37 3.30 3.90 8.49
CA LEU A 37 4.04 5.15 8.36
C LEU A 37 4.24 5.76 9.74
N GLU A 38 5.33 6.51 9.93
CA GLU A 38 5.57 7.32 11.13
C GLU A 38 5.24 8.77 10.79
N CYS A 39 4.27 9.34 11.49
CA CYS A 39 3.85 10.73 11.29
C CYS A 39 4.56 11.67 12.28
N TRP A 40 4.81 12.90 11.84
CA TRP A 40 5.35 13.92 12.72
C TRP A 40 4.28 14.33 13.73
N VAL A 41 4.44 13.88 14.96
CA VAL A 41 3.57 14.18 16.10
C VAL A 41 4.27 15.17 17.04
N PRO A 42 3.52 16.03 17.75
CA PRO A 42 4.12 16.96 18.69
C PRO A 42 4.59 16.23 19.96
N ALA A 43 5.64 16.72 20.61
CA ALA A 43 6.37 16.01 21.67
C ALA A 43 5.56 15.71 22.94
N GLN A 44 4.41 16.36 23.14
CA GLN A 44 3.51 16.11 24.28
C GLN A 44 2.60 14.87 24.11
N PHE A 45 2.63 14.18 22.97
CA PHE A 45 1.79 13.01 22.74
C PHE A 45 2.35 11.78 23.46
N THR A 46 1.46 11.01 24.10
CA THR A 46 1.79 9.69 24.67
C THR A 46 1.81 8.64 23.56
N SER A 47 2.51 7.51 23.74
CA SER A 47 2.60 6.44 22.74
C SER A 47 1.26 5.95 22.17
N SER A 48 0.19 5.95 22.97
CA SER A 48 -1.16 5.60 22.50
C SER A 48 -1.74 6.59 21.47
N TRP A 49 -1.44 7.88 21.62
CA TRP A 49 -1.86 8.93 20.69
C TRP A 49 -1.03 8.92 19.41
N GLU A 50 0.24 8.49 19.49
CA GLU A 50 1.09 8.31 18.31
C GLU A 50 0.52 7.21 17.41
N ALA A 51 0.24 6.02 17.96
CA ALA A 51 -0.35 4.91 17.22
C ALA A 51 -1.73 5.24 16.61
N TYR A 52 -2.54 6.04 17.32
CA TYR A 52 -3.81 6.54 16.79
C TYR A 52 -3.60 7.48 15.58
N THR A 53 -2.64 8.40 15.71
CA THR A 53 -2.35 9.40 14.67
C THR A 53 -1.73 8.73 13.44
N GLU A 54 -0.87 7.72 13.62
CA GLU A 54 -0.31 6.90 12.54
C GLU A 54 -1.41 6.22 11.71
N MET A 55 -2.39 5.60 12.39
CA MET A 55 -3.53 4.98 11.72
C MET A 55 -4.43 5.99 11.02
N TYR A 56 -4.61 7.17 11.62
CA TYR A 56 -5.39 8.24 11.04
C TYR A 56 -4.76 8.78 9.76
N CYS A 57 -3.46 9.08 9.78
CA CYS A 57 -2.71 9.53 8.61
C CYS A 57 -2.66 8.46 7.51
N TRP A 58 -2.65 7.16 7.86
CA TRP A 58 -2.70 6.08 6.88
C TRP A 58 -4.07 5.93 6.19
N ALA A 59 -5.16 6.20 6.92
CA ALA A 59 -6.51 6.12 6.37
C ALA A 59 -6.87 7.36 5.52
N GLN A 60 -6.23 8.50 5.78
CA GLN A 60 -6.47 9.77 5.07
C GLN A 60 -5.49 9.98 3.91
N ASN A 61 -5.89 10.75 2.90
CA ASN A 61 -4.99 11.10 1.79
C ASN A 61 -3.93 12.11 2.24
N THR A 62 -2.66 11.76 2.08
CA THR A 62 -1.53 12.67 2.31
C THR A 62 -1.18 13.43 1.02
N TYR A 63 -0.99 14.74 1.12
CA TYR A 63 -0.51 15.57 0.01
C TYR A 63 0.87 16.14 0.34
N TRP A 64 1.70 16.30 -0.71
CA TRP A 64 3.03 16.87 -0.57
C TRP A 64 2.97 18.39 -0.77
N VAL A 65 3.63 19.14 0.12
CA VAL A 65 3.74 20.60 0.05
C VAL A 65 5.22 20.99 0.04
N PRO A 66 5.65 21.88 -0.87
CA PRO A 66 7.01 22.40 -0.84
C PRO A 66 7.22 23.29 0.39
N ILE A 67 8.30 23.01 1.12
CA ILE A 67 8.63 23.67 2.40
C ILE A 67 8.77 25.20 2.24
N GLU A 68 9.23 25.65 1.07
CA GLU A 68 9.42 27.07 0.73
C GLU A 68 8.12 27.89 0.80
N GLN A 69 6.98 27.27 0.49
CA GLN A 69 5.66 27.93 0.55
C GLN A 69 5.11 28.03 1.98
N VAL A 70 5.57 27.18 2.90
CA VAL A 70 5.10 27.13 4.28
C VAL A 70 5.91 28.08 5.19
N LEU A 71 7.15 28.38 4.83
CA LEU A 71 8.04 29.25 5.60
C LEU A 71 8.03 30.72 5.14
N SER A 72 7.36 31.05 4.03
CA SER A 72 7.26 32.41 3.46
C SER A 72 5.95 33.12 3.78
N SER A 73 5.13 32.56 4.68
CA SER A 73 3.86 33.12 5.16
C SER A 73 3.99 33.78 6.54
#